data_AF-A0A966TTT3-F1
#
_entry.id   AF-A0A966TTT3-F1
#
_cell.length_a   1.000
_cell.length_b   1.000
_cell.length_c   1.000
_cell.angle_alpha   90.00
_cell.angle_beta   90.00
_cell.angle_gamma   90.00
#
_symmetry.space_group_name_H-M   'P 1'
#
loop_
_entity.id
_entity.type
_entity.pdbx_description
1 polymer ?
#
loop_
_entity_poly.entity_id
_entity_poly.type
_entity_poly.pdbx_seq_one_letter_code
_entity_poly.pdbx_strand_id
1 'polypeptide(L)'
;MISAAEISAIIEARHDDPFALLGPHALPGGGTVLRAFIPGAETLSAEAAGGTIPLTRLHPAGFFEGRVPGPGHRWLQAGAGHVIWREADPYAFGPILGPLDDHLLLEGTHHLLPERLGAHPVTLEGIAGWRFALWAPDAQRVSVVGDFNRWDGRRHPMRRRVDSGLWEIFLPGLHPGAAYKFEIRSREGVILPLKSDPYGFAAELRPGTASLLHARGGHRWGDAAWLQGRATRQARGQPMSIYEVHATSWKRHWDGRFWNWDELAAALIPYVVDLGFTHIELMPVMEHPLDMSWGYQTIGLHAPTARLGEPAGLKRFIDAAHQAEIGVLLDWVPAHFPKDAHGLAMFTGEPLYEHPDPRRGAHPDWGTAIYDFGRPEVLAFLVANALFWLR
;
A
#
# COMPACT_ATOMS: atom_id res chain seq x y z
N MET A 1 -10.96 -21.57 -27.33
CA MET A 1 -10.34 -20.35 -27.90
C MET A 1 -10.97 -19.17 -27.21
N ILE A 2 -10.18 -18.13 -26.93
CA ILE A 2 -10.70 -16.90 -26.30
C ILE A 2 -11.67 -16.19 -27.26
N SER A 3 -12.74 -15.63 -26.74
CA SER A 3 -13.75 -14.89 -27.51
C SER A 3 -13.33 -13.45 -27.76
N ALA A 4 -13.88 -12.84 -28.81
CA ALA A 4 -13.68 -11.41 -29.08
C ALA A 4 -14.21 -10.53 -27.92
N ALA A 5 -15.29 -10.95 -27.25
CA ALA A 5 -15.85 -10.24 -26.12
C ALA A 5 -14.91 -10.22 -24.90
N GLU A 6 -14.24 -11.34 -24.60
CA GLU A 6 -13.22 -11.43 -23.54
C GLU A 6 -12.00 -10.54 -23.86
N ILE A 7 -11.54 -10.56 -25.12
CA ILE A 7 -10.44 -9.69 -25.58
C ILE A 7 -10.81 -8.21 -25.39
N SER A 8 -12.00 -7.78 -25.84
CA SER A 8 -12.47 -6.41 -25.66
C SER A 8 -12.59 -6.04 -24.18
N ALA A 9 -13.08 -6.95 -23.33
CA ALA A 9 -13.19 -6.71 -21.89
C ALA A 9 -11.82 -6.47 -21.23
N ILE A 10 -10.76 -7.17 -21.65
CA ILE A 10 -9.40 -6.91 -21.15
C ILE A 10 -8.88 -5.56 -21.65
N ILE A 11 -9.03 -5.28 -22.95
CA ILE A 11 -8.51 -4.04 -23.57
C ILE A 11 -9.16 -2.78 -22.99
N GLU A 12 -10.46 -2.85 -22.74
CA GLU A 12 -11.25 -1.78 -22.14
C GLU A 12 -11.12 -1.77 -20.59
N ALA A 13 -10.30 -2.68 -20.04
CA ALA A 13 -10.10 -2.93 -18.62
C ALA A 13 -11.42 -3.02 -17.85
N ARG A 14 -12.34 -3.82 -18.38
CA ARG A 14 -13.65 -4.14 -17.81
C ARG A 14 -13.75 -5.56 -17.25
N HIS A 15 -12.75 -6.40 -17.49
CA HIS A 15 -12.71 -7.76 -16.98
C HIS A 15 -12.44 -7.77 -15.47
N ASP A 16 -13.20 -8.57 -14.73
CA ASP A 16 -13.15 -8.70 -13.27
C ASP A 16 -12.20 -9.80 -12.77
N ASP A 17 -11.95 -10.82 -13.61
CA ASP A 17 -10.89 -11.82 -13.36
C ASP A 17 -9.85 -11.93 -14.49
N PRO A 18 -8.92 -10.96 -14.61
CA PRO A 18 -7.86 -10.99 -15.62
C PRO A 18 -6.98 -12.24 -15.56
N PHE A 19 -6.81 -12.85 -14.37
CA PHE A 19 -5.97 -14.04 -14.18
C PHE A 19 -6.58 -15.31 -14.76
N ALA A 20 -7.90 -15.35 -15.00
CA ALA A 20 -8.54 -16.44 -15.74
C ALA A 20 -8.23 -16.44 -17.25
N LEU A 21 -7.68 -15.33 -17.77
CA LEU A 21 -7.40 -15.15 -19.20
C LEU A 21 -5.90 -14.96 -19.47
N LEU A 22 -5.26 -14.06 -18.74
CA LEU A 22 -3.87 -13.63 -18.93
C LEU A 22 -2.88 -14.55 -18.20
N GLY A 23 -1.68 -14.66 -18.74
CA GLY A 23 -0.67 -15.59 -18.26
C GLY A 23 -0.82 -17.00 -18.85
N PRO A 24 -0.02 -17.95 -18.35
CA PRO A 24 0.02 -19.33 -18.83
C PRO A 24 -1.16 -20.16 -18.32
N HIS A 25 -1.88 -20.81 -19.24
CA HIS A 25 -3.03 -21.66 -18.97
C HIS A 25 -2.86 -23.04 -19.60
N ALA A 26 -3.26 -24.10 -18.89
CA ALA A 26 -3.28 -25.45 -19.45
C ALA A 26 -4.38 -25.59 -20.52
N LEU A 27 -4.07 -26.22 -21.64
CA LEU A 27 -5.05 -26.52 -22.70
C LEU A 27 -5.68 -27.91 -22.53
N PRO A 28 -6.97 -28.08 -22.86
CA PRO A 28 -7.57 -29.41 -23.01
C PRO A 28 -6.83 -30.21 -24.07
N GLY A 29 -6.33 -31.41 -23.73
CA GLY A 29 -5.52 -32.24 -24.62
C GLY A 29 -4.00 -32.01 -24.52
N GLY A 30 -3.54 -31.20 -23.57
CA GLY A 30 -2.13 -31.01 -23.26
C GLY A 30 -1.50 -29.75 -23.88
N GLY A 31 -0.42 -29.29 -23.25
CA GLY A 31 0.27 -28.05 -23.58
C GLY A 31 -0.25 -26.83 -22.82
N THR A 32 0.42 -25.70 -23.01
CA THR A 32 0.11 -24.44 -22.34
C THR A 32 -0.13 -23.36 -23.39
N VAL A 33 -1.16 -22.53 -23.18
CA VAL A 33 -1.36 -21.29 -23.93
C VAL A 33 -0.94 -20.12 -23.04
N LEU A 34 -0.18 -19.20 -23.60
CA LEU A 34 0.20 -17.95 -22.95
C LEU A 34 -0.55 -16.81 -23.60
N ARG A 35 -1.25 -16.01 -22.79
CA ARG A 35 -1.93 -14.79 -23.24
C ARG A 35 -1.38 -13.59 -22.50
N ALA A 36 -1.15 -12.51 -23.23
CA ALA A 36 -0.64 -11.29 -22.65
C ALA A 36 -1.27 -10.07 -23.31
N PHE A 37 -1.53 -9.05 -22.50
CA PHE A 37 -2.00 -7.75 -22.96
C PHE A 37 -0.95 -6.70 -22.65
N ILE A 38 -0.32 -6.18 -23.70
CA ILE A 38 0.75 -5.18 -23.60
C ILE A 38 0.36 -4.00 -24.49
N PRO A 39 -0.31 -2.96 -23.93
CA PRO A 39 -0.74 -1.80 -24.68
C PRO A 39 0.41 -1.18 -25.48
N GLY A 40 0.18 -1.00 -26.78
CA GLY A 40 1.15 -0.39 -27.71
C GLY A 40 2.18 -1.34 -28.30
N ALA A 41 2.24 -2.60 -27.89
CA ALA A 41 3.11 -3.58 -28.54
C ALA A 41 2.52 -4.05 -29.89
N GLU A 42 3.39 -4.20 -30.88
CA GLU A 42 3.08 -4.71 -32.22
C GLU A 42 3.51 -6.17 -32.38
N THR A 43 4.58 -6.56 -31.69
CA THR A 43 5.09 -7.94 -31.64
C THR A 43 5.29 -8.37 -30.19
N LEU A 44 5.10 -9.65 -29.91
CA LEU A 44 5.37 -10.22 -28.59
C LEU A 44 5.95 -11.63 -28.73
N SER A 45 6.95 -11.94 -27.93
CA SER A 45 7.48 -13.30 -27.81
C SER A 45 7.72 -13.68 -26.35
N ALA A 46 7.52 -14.96 -26.01
CA ALA A 46 7.86 -15.51 -24.70
C ALA A 46 9.31 -15.98 -24.66
N GLU A 47 10.07 -15.63 -23.63
CA GLU A 47 11.44 -16.14 -23.46
C GLU A 47 11.45 -17.61 -23.03
N ALA A 48 12.36 -18.38 -23.60
CA ALA A 48 12.59 -19.79 -23.31
C ALA A 48 14.10 -20.09 -23.28
N ALA A 49 14.50 -21.23 -22.69
CA ALA A 49 15.91 -21.61 -22.53
C ALA A 49 16.72 -21.71 -23.85
N GLY A 50 16.06 -21.73 -25.01
CA GLY A 50 16.69 -21.80 -26.34
C GLY A 50 16.34 -20.64 -27.28
N GLY A 51 15.78 -19.53 -26.78
CA GLY A 51 15.42 -18.35 -27.58
C GLY A 51 14.05 -17.79 -27.22
N THR A 52 13.33 -17.30 -28.23
CA THR A 52 12.01 -16.67 -28.05
C THR A 52 10.93 -17.40 -28.84
N ILE A 53 9.75 -17.57 -28.25
CA ILE A 53 8.58 -18.17 -28.90
C ILE A 53 7.62 -17.04 -29.29
N PRO A 54 7.40 -16.75 -30.59
CA PRO A 54 6.53 -15.67 -31.00
C PRO A 54 5.06 -15.97 -30.64
N LEU A 55 4.36 -14.94 -30.16
CA LEU A 55 2.92 -14.98 -29.89
C LEU A 55 2.17 -14.26 -31.02
N THR A 56 1.01 -14.79 -31.38
CA THR A 56 0.15 -14.22 -32.42
C THR A 56 -0.60 -13.02 -31.86
N ARG A 57 -0.53 -11.88 -32.55
CA ARG A 57 -1.32 -10.69 -32.20
C ARG A 57 -2.78 -10.93 -32.61
N LEU A 58 -3.66 -11.07 -31.63
CA LEU A 58 -5.09 -11.25 -31.85
C LEU A 58 -5.84 -9.92 -31.97
N HIS A 59 -5.28 -8.83 -31.43
CA HIS A 59 -5.89 -7.51 -31.51
C HIS A 59 -4.86 -6.38 -31.63
N PRO A 60 -5.11 -5.33 -32.44
CA PRO A 60 -4.19 -4.20 -32.62
C PRO A 60 -3.91 -3.41 -31.33
N ALA A 61 -4.77 -3.49 -30.32
CA ALA A 61 -4.52 -2.86 -29.02
C ALA A 61 -3.36 -3.49 -28.21
N GLY A 62 -2.79 -4.61 -28.69
CA GLY A 62 -1.67 -5.29 -28.03
C GLY A 62 -2.08 -6.54 -27.25
N PHE A 63 -3.10 -7.27 -27.72
CA PHE A 63 -3.48 -8.56 -27.14
C PHE A 63 -2.84 -9.69 -27.96
N PHE A 64 -2.17 -10.61 -27.29
CA PHE A 64 -1.41 -11.69 -27.90
C PHE A 64 -1.74 -13.05 -27.30
N GLU A 65 -1.67 -14.10 -28.11
CA GLU A 65 -1.84 -15.49 -27.69
C GLU A 65 -0.85 -16.41 -28.43
N GLY A 66 -0.31 -17.42 -27.76
CA GLY A 66 0.48 -18.47 -28.40
C GLY A 66 0.70 -19.69 -27.52
N ARG A 67 1.02 -20.82 -28.15
CA ARG A 67 1.33 -22.07 -27.43
C ARG A 67 2.78 -22.07 -26.95
N VAL A 68 2.98 -22.52 -25.72
CA VAL A 68 4.30 -22.62 -25.08
C VAL A 68 4.51 -24.00 -24.41
N PRO A 69 5.76 -24.48 -24.25
CA PRO A 69 6.08 -25.81 -23.73
C PRO A 69 5.70 -26.09 -22.26
N GLY A 70 5.23 -25.08 -21.51
CA GLY A 70 4.80 -25.24 -20.13
C GLY A 70 4.49 -23.88 -19.48
N PRO A 71 4.17 -23.84 -18.18
CA PRO A 71 3.80 -22.60 -17.50
C PRO A 71 5.00 -21.74 -17.07
N GLY A 72 6.25 -22.17 -17.27
CA GLY A 72 7.46 -21.53 -16.71
C GLY A 72 7.94 -20.24 -17.41
N HIS A 73 7.17 -19.68 -18.34
CA HIS A 73 7.55 -18.45 -19.05
C HIS A 73 7.20 -17.24 -18.19
N ARG A 74 8.22 -16.53 -17.69
CA ARG A 74 8.06 -15.35 -16.80
C ARG A 74 8.43 -14.04 -17.48
N TRP A 75 9.11 -14.10 -18.62
CA TRP A 75 9.65 -12.94 -19.32
C TRP A 75 9.12 -12.89 -20.74
N LEU A 76 8.76 -11.67 -21.15
CA LEU A 76 8.20 -11.36 -22.45
C LEU A 76 9.09 -10.33 -23.13
N GLN A 77 9.34 -10.53 -24.42
CA GLN A 77 10.02 -9.58 -25.28
C GLN A 77 8.97 -8.93 -26.19
N ALA A 78 8.65 -7.68 -25.91
CA ALA A 78 7.69 -6.88 -26.67
C ALA A 78 8.43 -5.95 -27.64
N GLY A 79 7.76 -5.58 -28.73
CA GLY A 79 8.33 -4.69 -29.73
C GLY A 79 7.28 -3.80 -30.40
N ALA A 80 7.69 -2.58 -30.76
CA ALA A 80 6.89 -1.62 -31.51
C ALA A 80 7.83 -0.78 -32.41
N GLY A 81 7.63 -0.84 -33.72
CA GLY A 81 8.58 -0.26 -34.69
C GLY A 81 10.00 -0.81 -34.50
N HIS A 82 10.96 0.08 -34.23
CA HIS A 82 12.37 -0.28 -33.99
C HIS A 82 12.72 -0.50 -32.52
N VAL A 83 11.76 -0.33 -31.60
CA VAL A 83 11.99 -0.47 -30.16
C VAL A 83 11.62 -1.88 -29.73
N ILE A 84 12.54 -2.56 -29.06
CA ILE A 84 12.33 -3.84 -28.39
C ILE A 84 12.60 -3.64 -26.92
N TRP A 85 11.71 -4.14 -26.06
CA TRP A 85 11.90 -4.11 -24.62
C TRP A 85 11.50 -5.44 -24.00
N ARG A 86 11.99 -5.66 -22.78
CA ARG A 86 11.74 -6.85 -22.00
C ARG A 86 10.92 -6.46 -20.78
N GLU A 87 9.83 -7.17 -20.53
CA GLU A 87 9.06 -7.04 -19.29
C GLU A 87 8.68 -8.42 -18.75
N ALA A 88 8.53 -8.52 -17.44
CA ALA A 88 8.06 -9.76 -16.83
C ALA A 88 6.54 -9.88 -16.99
N ASP A 89 6.02 -11.10 -17.07
CA ASP A 89 4.58 -11.37 -17.08
C ASP A 89 4.05 -11.45 -15.62
N PRO A 90 3.31 -10.44 -15.13
CA PRO A 90 2.77 -10.47 -13.77
C PRO A 90 1.68 -11.53 -13.59
N TYR A 91 1.06 -11.98 -14.69
CA TYR A 91 -0.01 -12.99 -14.68
C TYR A 91 0.54 -14.43 -14.70
N ALA A 92 1.86 -14.58 -14.78
CA ALA A 92 2.53 -15.88 -14.66
C ALA A 92 2.70 -16.38 -13.22
N PHE A 93 2.32 -15.57 -12.22
CA PHE A 93 2.50 -15.86 -10.80
C PHE A 93 1.17 -16.24 -10.11
N GLY A 94 1.24 -17.22 -9.22
CA GLY A 94 0.11 -17.70 -8.42
C GLY A 94 -0.42 -16.70 -7.38
N PRO A 95 -1.48 -17.08 -6.63
CA PRO A 95 -2.00 -16.27 -5.52
C PRO A 95 -0.92 -15.99 -4.47
N ILE A 96 -1.00 -14.85 -3.79
CA ILE A 96 0.05 -14.39 -2.87
C ILE A 96 -0.43 -14.46 -1.41
N LEU A 97 -1.73 -14.24 -1.21
CA LEU A 97 -2.45 -14.41 0.04
C LEU A 97 -3.01 -15.83 0.15
N GLY A 98 -3.09 -16.32 1.38
CA GLY A 98 -3.66 -17.62 1.71
C GLY A 98 -5.10 -17.53 2.22
N PRO A 99 -5.83 -18.66 2.28
CA PRO A 99 -7.19 -18.71 2.82
C PRO A 99 -7.32 -18.21 4.27
N LEU A 100 -6.24 -18.31 5.06
CA LEU A 100 -6.21 -17.79 6.42
C LEU A 100 -6.28 -16.25 6.46
N ASP A 101 -5.64 -15.57 5.50
CA ASP A 101 -5.70 -14.11 5.42
C ASP A 101 -7.13 -13.65 5.12
N ASP A 102 -7.85 -14.38 4.25
CA ASP A 102 -9.28 -14.13 3.95
C ASP A 102 -10.15 -14.32 5.19
N HIS A 103 -9.98 -15.46 5.88
CA HIS A 103 -10.78 -15.81 7.05
C HIS A 103 -10.61 -14.81 8.19
N LEU A 104 -9.37 -14.48 8.56
CA LEU A 104 -9.09 -13.55 9.66
C LEU A 104 -9.53 -12.12 9.33
N LEU A 105 -9.49 -11.71 8.05
CA LEU A 105 -10.02 -10.41 7.64
C LEU A 105 -11.53 -10.35 7.88
N LEU A 106 -12.27 -11.33 7.38
CA LEU A 106 -13.73 -11.39 7.50
C LEU A 106 -14.21 -11.51 8.95
N GLU A 107 -13.45 -12.21 9.81
CA GLU A 107 -13.74 -12.27 11.25
C GLU A 107 -13.36 -10.98 12.01
N GLY A 108 -12.60 -10.08 11.38
CA GLY A 108 -12.10 -8.87 12.03
C GLY A 108 -10.98 -9.12 13.05
N THR A 109 -10.31 -10.28 12.98
CA THR A 109 -9.30 -10.74 13.96
C THR A 109 -7.86 -10.69 13.43
N HIS A 110 -7.67 -10.18 12.21
CA HIS A 110 -6.35 -10.15 11.57
C HIS A 110 -5.44 -9.02 12.10
N HIS A 111 -4.72 -9.28 13.20
CA HIS A 111 -3.79 -8.33 13.83
C HIS A 111 -2.48 -8.05 13.07
N LEU A 112 -2.32 -8.65 11.89
CA LEU A 112 -1.13 -8.53 11.04
C LEU A 112 -1.51 -7.99 9.64
N LEU A 113 -2.67 -7.33 9.50
CA LEU A 113 -3.10 -6.77 8.21
C LEU A 113 -2.04 -5.91 7.54
N PRO A 114 -1.31 -5.01 8.23
CA PRO A 114 -0.25 -4.23 7.59
C PRO A 114 0.88 -5.09 7.04
N GLU A 115 1.11 -6.30 7.55
CA GLU A 115 2.10 -7.24 7.03
C GLU A 115 1.59 -8.05 5.82
N ARG A 116 0.28 -7.99 5.52
CA ARG A 116 -0.36 -8.76 4.45
C ARG A 116 -0.91 -7.86 3.34
N LEU A 117 -1.54 -6.76 3.69
CA LEU A 117 -2.08 -5.76 2.78
C LEU A 117 -1.09 -4.63 2.54
N GLY A 118 -1.34 -3.87 1.48
CA GLY A 118 -0.44 -2.86 0.95
C GLY A 118 0.64 -3.43 0.04
N ALA A 119 1.74 -2.69 -0.13
CA ALA A 119 2.86 -3.09 -0.98
C ALA A 119 4.03 -3.67 -0.16
N HIS A 120 4.46 -4.90 -0.51
CA HIS A 120 5.56 -5.59 0.18
C HIS A 120 6.59 -6.14 -0.80
N PRO A 121 7.89 -5.95 -0.55
CA PRO A 121 8.91 -6.59 -1.36
C PRO A 121 8.87 -8.11 -1.11
N VAL A 122 8.91 -8.90 -2.17
CA VAL A 122 8.92 -10.36 -2.08
C VAL A 122 9.70 -10.95 -3.26
N THR A 123 10.27 -12.12 -3.05
CA THR A 123 10.86 -12.92 -4.14
C THR A 123 9.96 -14.13 -4.38
N LEU A 124 9.34 -14.20 -5.56
CA LEU A 124 8.54 -15.35 -5.98
C LEU A 124 9.27 -16.08 -7.08
N GLU A 125 9.47 -17.39 -6.90
CA GLU A 125 10.13 -18.25 -7.90
C GLU A 125 11.50 -17.71 -8.36
N GLY A 126 12.27 -17.12 -7.43
CA GLY A 126 13.59 -16.54 -7.70
C GLY A 126 13.56 -15.14 -8.34
N ILE A 127 12.38 -14.56 -8.58
CA ILE A 127 12.23 -13.23 -9.18
C ILE A 127 11.84 -12.24 -8.09
N ALA A 128 12.66 -11.21 -7.91
CA ALA A 128 12.38 -10.11 -6.99
C ALA A 128 11.31 -9.15 -7.56
N GLY A 129 10.42 -8.69 -6.70
CA GLY A 129 9.38 -7.74 -7.05
C GLY A 129 8.60 -7.30 -5.83
N TRP A 130 7.40 -6.78 -6.08
CA TRP A 130 6.51 -6.30 -5.04
C TRP A 130 5.14 -6.96 -5.18
N ARG A 131 4.63 -7.48 -4.07
CA ARG A 131 3.22 -7.87 -3.99
C ARG A 131 2.41 -6.68 -3.52
N PHE A 132 1.23 -6.55 -4.10
CA PHE A 132 0.23 -5.56 -3.72
C PHE A 132 -1.01 -6.31 -3.29
N ALA A 133 -1.60 -5.88 -2.18
CA ALA A 133 -2.91 -6.36 -1.78
C ALA A 133 -3.78 -5.23 -1.22
N LEU A 134 -5.07 -5.24 -1.59
CA LEU A 134 -6.02 -4.19 -1.20
C LEU A 134 -7.38 -4.82 -0.86
N TRP A 135 -8.01 -4.33 0.21
CA TRP A 135 -9.41 -4.66 0.48
C TRP A 135 -10.34 -3.66 -0.23
N ALA A 136 -11.14 -4.16 -1.17
CA ALA A 136 -12.07 -3.37 -1.96
C ALA A 136 -13.21 -4.27 -2.46
N PRO A 137 -14.09 -4.76 -1.56
CA PRO A 137 -15.00 -5.87 -1.84
C PRO A 137 -16.01 -5.57 -2.94
N ASP A 138 -16.46 -4.32 -3.02
CA ASP A 138 -17.48 -3.85 -3.95
C ASP A 138 -16.90 -3.31 -5.27
N ALA A 139 -15.58 -3.32 -5.44
CA ALA A 139 -14.98 -2.92 -6.71
C ALA A 139 -15.30 -3.94 -7.81
N GLN A 140 -15.53 -3.46 -9.03
CA GLN A 140 -15.59 -4.32 -10.21
C GLN A 140 -14.18 -4.71 -10.67
N ARG A 141 -13.20 -3.82 -10.48
CA ARG A 141 -11.80 -4.04 -10.85
C ARG A 141 -10.90 -3.11 -10.04
N VAL A 142 -9.77 -3.62 -9.59
CA VAL A 142 -8.69 -2.81 -9.02
C VAL A 142 -7.44 -2.99 -9.89
N SER A 143 -6.67 -1.92 -10.08
CA SER A 143 -5.42 -1.95 -10.81
C SER A 143 -4.35 -1.17 -10.07
N VAL A 144 -3.11 -1.65 -10.12
CA VAL A 144 -1.97 -0.92 -9.55
C VAL A 144 -1.40 0.00 -10.62
N VAL A 145 -1.31 1.30 -10.33
CA VAL A 145 -0.85 2.32 -11.27
C VAL A 145 0.31 3.10 -10.67
N GLY A 146 1.27 3.49 -11.49
CA GLY A 146 2.45 4.26 -11.08
C GLY A 146 3.36 4.56 -12.26
N ASP A 147 4.54 5.12 -11.99
CA ASP A 147 5.46 5.52 -13.06
C ASP A 147 5.89 4.35 -13.95
N PHE A 148 6.06 3.16 -13.35
CA PHE A 148 6.45 1.92 -14.03
C PHE A 148 5.43 1.45 -15.08
N ASN A 149 4.19 1.94 -15.05
CA ASN A 149 3.18 1.62 -16.05
C ASN A 149 2.51 2.87 -16.64
N ARG A 150 3.15 4.04 -16.49
CA ARG A 150 2.66 5.34 -16.97
C ARG A 150 1.26 5.69 -16.46
N TRP A 151 0.96 5.24 -15.24
CA TRP A 151 -0.33 5.46 -14.60
C TRP A 151 -1.52 4.87 -15.39
N ASP A 152 -1.30 3.82 -16.18
CA ASP A 152 -2.32 3.15 -17.01
C ASP A 152 -2.93 1.93 -16.29
N GLY A 153 -4.16 2.08 -15.78
CA GLY A 153 -4.89 1.03 -15.08
C GLY A 153 -5.20 -0.21 -15.92
N ARG A 154 -5.02 -0.17 -17.24
CA ARG A 154 -5.24 -1.34 -18.10
C ARG A 154 -4.07 -2.33 -18.07
N ARG A 155 -2.89 -1.94 -17.56
CA ARG A 155 -1.65 -2.74 -17.60
C ARG A 155 -1.53 -3.74 -16.46
N HIS A 156 -1.90 -3.34 -15.24
CA HIS A 156 -1.79 -4.18 -14.05
C HIS A 156 -3.10 -4.35 -13.25
N PRO A 157 -4.22 -4.78 -13.88
CA PRO A 157 -5.39 -5.31 -13.18
C PRO A 157 -5.06 -6.43 -12.18
N MET A 158 -5.56 -6.30 -10.96
CA MET A 158 -5.35 -7.23 -9.85
C MET A 158 -6.32 -8.41 -9.90
N ARG A 159 -5.95 -9.51 -9.23
CA ARG A 159 -6.80 -10.69 -9.02
C ARG A 159 -7.77 -10.43 -7.89
N ARG A 160 -9.06 -10.73 -8.08
CA ARG A 160 -10.06 -10.70 -7.01
C ARG A 160 -10.09 -12.04 -6.26
N ARG A 161 -10.07 -11.97 -4.93
CA ARG A 161 -10.39 -13.09 -4.03
C ARG A 161 -11.88 -12.98 -3.68
N VAL A 162 -12.69 -13.84 -4.29
CA VAL A 162 -14.16 -13.71 -4.31
C VAL A 162 -14.75 -13.69 -2.90
N ASP A 163 -14.26 -14.54 -1.99
CA ASP A 163 -14.86 -14.70 -0.67
C ASP A 163 -14.60 -13.50 0.27
N SER A 164 -13.42 -12.88 0.17
CA SER A 164 -12.99 -11.80 1.08
C SER A 164 -13.11 -10.39 0.49
N GLY A 165 -13.25 -10.28 -0.84
CA GLY A 165 -13.18 -9.00 -1.52
C GLY A 165 -11.78 -8.37 -1.52
N LEU A 166 -10.75 -9.17 -1.22
CA LEU A 166 -9.36 -8.79 -1.37
C LEU A 166 -8.95 -8.81 -2.84
N TRP A 167 -8.03 -7.93 -3.19
CA TRP A 167 -7.39 -7.84 -4.49
C TRP A 167 -5.90 -8.07 -4.32
N GLU A 168 -5.27 -8.82 -5.21
CA GLU A 168 -3.81 -9.04 -5.16
C GLU A 168 -3.13 -9.10 -6.52
N ILE A 169 -1.86 -8.69 -6.57
CA ILE A 169 -0.97 -8.90 -7.73
C ILE A 169 0.49 -8.87 -7.31
N PHE A 170 1.34 -9.60 -8.03
CA PHE A 170 2.79 -9.51 -7.90
C PHE A 170 3.33 -8.81 -9.15
N LEU A 171 4.10 -7.74 -8.95
CA LEU A 171 4.77 -6.99 -10.01
C LEU A 171 6.28 -7.17 -9.89
N PRO A 172 6.91 -7.93 -10.81
CA PRO A 172 8.35 -8.12 -10.84
C PRO A 172 9.12 -6.83 -11.14
N GLY A 173 10.35 -6.72 -10.63
CA GLY A 173 11.30 -5.71 -11.07
C GLY A 173 11.02 -4.27 -10.63
N LEU A 174 10.05 -4.03 -9.74
CA LEU A 174 9.83 -2.70 -9.19
C LEU A 174 10.88 -2.32 -8.15
N HIS A 175 11.31 -1.06 -8.17
CA HIS A 175 12.33 -0.52 -7.29
C HIS A 175 11.72 0.16 -6.04
N PRO A 176 12.36 0.05 -4.85
CA PRO A 176 11.97 0.85 -3.69
C PRO A 176 11.92 2.34 -4.02
N GLY A 177 10.95 3.05 -3.44
CA GLY A 177 10.70 4.47 -3.65
C GLY A 177 9.82 4.79 -4.86
N ALA A 178 9.48 3.81 -5.72
CA ALA A 178 8.56 4.06 -6.83
C ALA A 178 7.17 4.49 -6.32
N ALA A 179 6.60 5.51 -6.95
CA ALA A 179 5.26 5.99 -6.65
C ALA A 179 4.19 5.06 -7.24
N TYR A 180 3.15 4.79 -6.45
CA TYR A 180 1.99 4.03 -6.89
C TYR A 180 0.69 4.48 -6.22
N LYS A 181 -0.42 4.12 -6.86
CA LYS A 181 -1.79 4.23 -6.36
C LYS A 181 -2.62 3.03 -6.85
N PHE A 182 -3.85 2.95 -6.37
CA PHE A 182 -4.87 2.05 -6.90
C PHE A 182 -5.86 2.81 -7.78
N GLU A 183 -6.05 2.32 -9.01
CA GLU A 183 -7.17 2.70 -9.88
C GLU A 183 -8.32 1.73 -9.67
N ILE A 184 -9.42 2.23 -9.12
CA ILE A 184 -10.59 1.43 -8.77
C ILE A 184 -11.72 1.75 -9.75
N ARG A 185 -12.29 0.70 -10.33
CA ARG A 185 -13.55 0.76 -11.07
C ARG A 185 -14.68 0.32 -10.13
N SER A 186 -15.64 1.20 -9.89
CA SER A 186 -16.79 0.91 -9.02
C SER A 186 -17.66 -0.20 -9.60
N ARG A 187 -18.59 -0.73 -8.80
CA ARG A 187 -19.56 -1.73 -9.24
C ARG A 187 -20.41 -1.25 -10.42
N GLU A 188 -20.68 0.04 -10.50
CA GLU A 188 -21.44 0.73 -11.56
C GLU A 188 -20.58 0.98 -12.82
N GLY A 189 -19.31 0.56 -12.79
CA GLY A 189 -18.40 0.65 -13.93
C GLY A 189 -17.72 2.01 -14.11
N VAL A 190 -17.80 2.88 -13.10
CA VAL A 190 -17.18 4.23 -13.09
C VAL A 190 -15.73 4.13 -12.59
N ILE A 191 -14.79 4.82 -13.25
CA ILE A 191 -13.42 4.95 -12.75
C ILE A 191 -13.41 6.04 -11.66
N LEU A 192 -12.99 5.66 -10.46
CA LEU A 192 -12.92 6.54 -9.30
C LEU A 192 -11.60 7.34 -9.29
N PRO A 193 -11.53 8.44 -8.50
CA PRO A 193 -10.25 9.08 -8.22
C PRO A 193 -9.21 8.08 -7.70
N LEU A 194 -7.96 8.24 -8.12
CA LEU A 194 -6.87 7.36 -7.69
C LEU A 194 -6.68 7.38 -6.18
N LYS A 195 -6.65 6.19 -5.59
CA LYS A 195 -6.55 5.99 -4.15
C LYS A 195 -5.12 5.77 -3.71
N SER A 196 -4.70 6.46 -2.68
CA SER A 196 -3.50 6.12 -1.91
C SER A 196 -3.72 4.76 -1.23
N ASP A 197 -2.64 4.05 -0.94
CA ASP A 197 -2.70 2.77 -0.26
C ASP A 197 -3.06 2.95 1.24
N PRO A 198 -4.19 2.40 1.74
CA PRO A 198 -4.54 2.43 3.16
C PRO A 198 -3.48 1.80 4.08
N TYR A 199 -2.67 0.89 3.53
CA TYR A 199 -1.60 0.16 4.21
C TYR A 199 -0.21 0.57 3.69
N GLY A 200 -0.10 1.67 2.95
CA GLY A 200 1.18 2.19 2.48
C GLY A 200 2.08 2.62 3.64
N PHE A 201 3.36 2.25 3.59
CA PHE A 201 4.35 2.58 4.63
C PHE A 201 5.10 3.88 4.40
N ALA A 202 4.95 4.48 3.23
CA ALA A 202 5.52 5.76 2.86
C ALA A 202 4.61 6.46 1.85
N ALA A 203 4.69 7.78 1.82
CA ALA A 203 3.92 8.64 0.93
C ALA A 203 4.81 9.73 0.33
N GLU A 204 4.38 10.31 -0.78
CA GLU A 204 4.95 11.55 -1.28
C GLU A 204 4.75 12.70 -0.29
N LEU A 205 5.67 13.67 -0.29
CA LEU A 205 5.46 14.92 0.44
C LEU A 205 4.27 15.68 -0.16
N ARG A 206 3.31 16.05 0.69
CA ARG A 206 2.16 16.88 0.29
C ARG A 206 2.59 18.14 -0.49
N PRO A 207 1.90 18.51 -1.59
CA PRO A 207 0.58 18.01 -2.00
C PRO A 207 0.61 16.73 -2.86
N GLY A 208 1.76 16.07 -3.01
CA GLY A 208 1.82 14.70 -3.53
C GLY A 208 0.95 13.75 -2.72
N THR A 209 0.43 12.72 -3.36
CA THR A 209 -0.57 11.80 -2.77
C THR A 209 -0.33 10.35 -3.14
N ALA A 210 0.70 10.03 -3.92
CA ALA A 210 1.05 8.64 -4.19
C ALA A 210 1.64 8.00 -2.93
N SER A 211 1.36 6.71 -2.77
CA SER A 211 2.12 5.86 -1.85
C SER A 211 3.45 5.53 -2.49
N LEU A 212 4.49 5.31 -1.69
CA LEU A 212 5.83 4.95 -2.18
C LEU A 212 6.16 3.52 -1.76
N LEU A 213 6.78 2.75 -2.67
CA LEU A 213 7.23 1.39 -2.36
C LEU A 213 8.31 1.43 -1.26
N HIS A 214 7.94 1.09 -0.04
CA HIS A 214 8.84 1.12 1.11
C HIS A 214 8.73 -0.16 1.92
N ALA A 215 9.86 -0.77 2.24
CA ALA A 215 9.90 -1.97 3.06
C ALA A 215 9.77 -1.59 4.54
N ARG A 216 8.99 -2.32 5.34
CA ARG A 216 8.87 -2.04 6.78
C ARG A 216 10.19 -2.23 7.55
N GLY A 217 11.11 -3.06 7.07
CA GLY A 217 12.34 -3.45 7.80
C GLY A 217 13.47 -2.41 7.76
N GLY A 218 14.67 -2.84 8.19
CA GLY A 218 15.92 -2.12 7.95
C GLY A 218 16.51 -1.33 9.12
N HIS A 219 15.75 -1.08 10.19
CA HIS A 219 16.29 -0.46 11.42
C HIS A 219 16.75 -1.53 12.42
N ARG A 220 17.95 -1.36 12.97
CA ARG A 220 18.48 -2.20 14.04
C ARG A 220 18.35 -1.45 15.37
N TRP A 221 17.37 -1.83 16.17
CA TRP A 221 17.07 -1.22 17.46
C TRP A 221 18.19 -1.42 18.50
N GLY A 222 18.44 -0.39 19.31
CA GLY A 222 19.35 -0.39 20.46
C GLY A 222 18.65 -0.33 21.82
N ASP A 223 17.32 -0.43 21.86
CA ASP A 223 16.47 -0.15 23.03
C ASP A 223 16.07 -1.39 23.86
N ALA A 224 16.74 -2.52 23.67
CA ALA A 224 16.36 -3.78 24.33
C ALA A 224 16.30 -3.67 25.86
N ALA A 225 17.25 -2.94 26.48
CA ALA A 225 17.26 -2.72 27.93
C ALA A 225 16.07 -1.87 28.40
N TRP A 226 15.70 -0.85 27.63
CA TRP A 226 14.52 -0.02 27.88
C TRP A 226 13.24 -0.85 27.82
N LEU A 227 13.06 -1.64 26.75
CA LEU A 227 11.88 -2.50 26.58
C LEU A 227 11.75 -3.55 27.69
N GLN A 228 12.85 -4.17 28.12
CA GLN A 228 12.86 -5.11 29.25
C GLN A 228 12.42 -4.44 30.57
N GLY A 229 12.83 -3.19 30.80
CA GLY A 229 12.46 -2.42 31.99
C GLY A 229 11.12 -1.68 31.89
N ARG A 230 10.51 -1.60 30.69
CA ARG A 230 9.36 -0.72 30.39
C ARG A 230 8.20 -0.88 31.37
N ALA A 231 7.83 -2.12 31.70
CA ALA A 231 6.71 -2.39 32.61
C ALA A 231 6.93 -1.81 34.01
N THR A 232 8.17 -1.80 34.50
CA THR A 232 8.53 -1.20 35.79
C THR A 232 8.57 0.33 35.70
N ARG A 233 9.19 0.87 34.65
CA ARG A 233 9.34 2.33 34.41
C ARG A 233 8.00 3.03 34.19
N GLN A 234 7.04 2.33 33.61
CA GLN A 234 5.71 2.83 33.25
C GLN A 234 4.61 2.30 34.17
N ALA A 235 4.98 1.75 35.35
CA ALA A 235 3.99 1.33 36.32
C ALA A 235 3.21 2.54 36.86
N ARG A 236 1.94 2.35 37.24
CA ARG A 236 1.03 3.44 37.69
C ARG A 236 1.57 4.33 38.80
N GLY A 237 2.52 3.86 39.62
CA GLY A 237 3.13 4.62 40.71
C GLY A 237 4.41 5.38 40.34
N GLN A 238 4.86 5.30 39.08
CA GLN A 238 6.06 5.99 38.60
C GLN A 238 5.73 7.43 38.15
N PRO A 239 6.71 8.35 38.19
CA PRO A 239 6.51 9.71 37.73
C PRO A 239 6.25 9.77 36.22
N MET A 240 5.19 10.48 35.85
CA MET A 240 4.84 10.77 34.46
C MET A 240 4.77 12.28 34.27
N SER A 241 5.79 12.84 33.63
CA SER A 241 5.84 14.23 33.20
C SER A 241 6.12 14.25 31.71
N ILE A 242 5.19 14.84 30.96
CA ILE A 242 5.12 14.72 29.50
C ILE A 242 5.45 16.07 28.87
N TYR A 243 6.35 16.07 27.90
CA TYR A 243 6.59 17.19 26.99
C TYR A 243 5.87 16.92 25.67
N GLU A 244 4.70 17.55 25.47
CA GLU A 244 3.91 17.43 24.24
C GLU A 244 4.56 18.24 23.10
N VAL A 245 4.66 17.64 21.91
CA VAL A 245 5.41 18.19 20.77
C VAL A 245 4.66 18.03 19.46
N HIS A 246 4.42 19.16 18.80
CA HIS A 246 4.16 19.19 17.35
C HIS A 246 5.49 19.15 16.58
N ALA A 247 5.88 17.96 16.14
CA ALA A 247 7.22 17.72 15.56
C ALA A 247 7.56 18.63 14.38
N THR A 248 6.58 19.03 13.56
CA THR A 248 6.79 19.85 12.36
C THR A 248 6.91 21.36 12.64
N SER A 249 6.63 21.81 13.87
CA SER A 249 6.73 23.23 14.25
C SER A 249 7.62 23.48 15.48
N TRP A 250 8.09 22.45 16.18
CA TRP A 250 9.02 22.63 17.30
C TRP A 250 10.29 23.38 16.88
N LYS A 251 10.87 22.99 15.73
CA LYS A 251 11.98 23.69 15.11
C LYS A 251 11.95 23.53 13.59
N ARG A 252 12.44 24.56 12.90
CA ARG A 252 12.55 24.60 11.43
C ARG A 252 13.89 25.16 11.00
N HIS A 253 14.28 24.84 9.78
CA HIS A 253 15.37 25.53 9.11
C HIS A 253 14.97 26.99 8.86
N TRP A 254 15.96 27.88 8.79
CA TRP A 254 15.74 29.31 8.55
C TRP A 254 15.06 29.60 7.20
N ASP A 255 15.20 28.68 6.24
CA ASP A 255 14.59 28.71 4.92
C ASP A 255 13.15 28.16 4.90
N GLY A 256 12.60 27.78 6.06
CA GLY A 256 11.25 27.26 6.22
C GLY A 256 11.10 25.75 6.00
N ARG A 257 12.17 25.03 5.61
CA ARG A 257 12.14 23.58 5.51
C ARG A 257 11.93 22.93 6.88
N PHE A 258 11.23 21.80 6.87
CA PHE A 258 11.07 20.96 8.04
C PHE A 258 12.41 20.37 8.48
N TRP A 259 12.57 20.19 9.78
CA TRP A 259 13.60 19.32 10.31
C TRP A 259 13.21 17.87 10.05
N ASN A 260 14.19 17.01 9.79
CA ASN A 260 13.93 15.57 9.75
C ASN A 260 14.01 14.95 11.15
N TRP A 261 13.62 13.68 11.26
CA TRP A 261 13.63 12.96 12.54
C TRP A 261 15.01 12.85 13.20
N ASP A 262 16.10 12.78 12.44
CA ASP A 262 17.45 12.70 13.01
C ASP A 262 17.89 14.05 13.61
N GLU A 263 17.55 15.15 12.93
CA GLU A 263 17.76 16.50 13.44
C GLU A 263 16.94 16.74 14.71
N LEU A 264 15.69 16.30 14.73
CA LEU A 264 14.84 16.34 15.93
C LEU A 264 15.43 15.48 17.05
N ALA A 265 15.88 14.25 16.77
CA ALA A 265 16.47 13.38 17.78
C ALA A 265 17.70 14.04 18.44
N ALA A 266 18.56 14.66 17.65
CA ALA A 266 19.80 15.30 18.12
C ALA A 266 19.54 16.55 18.99
N ALA A 267 18.42 17.26 18.81
CA ALA A 267 18.14 18.51 19.51
C ALA A 267 17.04 18.40 20.58
N LEU A 268 15.93 17.74 20.26
CA LEU A 268 14.76 17.65 21.13
C LEU A 268 15.01 16.71 22.31
N ILE A 269 15.63 15.56 22.09
CA ILE A 269 15.82 14.56 23.16
C ILE A 269 16.74 15.10 24.26
N PRO A 270 17.95 15.67 23.98
CA PRO A 270 18.77 16.25 25.02
C PRO A 270 18.08 17.41 25.75
N TYR A 271 17.29 18.22 25.04
CA TYR A 271 16.52 19.32 25.62
C TYR A 271 15.46 18.81 26.62
N VAL A 272 14.72 17.77 26.27
CA VAL A 272 13.72 17.13 27.14
C VAL A 272 14.36 16.50 28.37
N VAL A 273 15.52 15.86 28.19
CA VAL A 273 16.32 15.27 29.29
C VAL A 273 16.81 16.35 30.25
N ASP A 274 17.37 17.46 29.74
CA ASP A 274 17.88 18.57 30.57
C ASP A 274 16.78 19.22 31.42
N LEU A 275 15.56 19.30 30.88
CA LEU A 275 14.39 19.79 31.61
C LEU A 275 13.78 18.77 32.60
N GLY A 276 14.21 17.50 32.56
CA GLY A 276 13.78 16.46 33.50
C GLY A 276 12.42 15.84 33.22
N PHE A 277 11.91 15.92 31.99
CA PHE A 277 10.69 15.19 31.59
C PHE A 277 10.94 13.68 31.49
N THR A 278 9.91 12.87 31.66
CA THR A 278 10.00 11.40 31.54
C THR A 278 9.49 10.89 30.20
N HIS A 279 8.68 11.69 29.50
CA HIS A 279 8.07 11.31 28.23
C HIS A 279 8.05 12.46 27.22
N ILE A 280 8.08 12.10 25.95
CA ILE A 280 7.68 12.95 24.82
C ILE A 280 6.34 12.42 24.32
N GLU A 281 5.35 13.29 24.20
CA GLU A 281 4.10 12.98 23.50
C GLU A 281 4.13 13.68 22.15
N LEU A 282 4.10 12.89 21.08
CA LEU A 282 4.05 13.42 19.73
C LEU A 282 2.59 13.56 19.32
N MET A 283 2.20 14.78 18.93
CA MET A 283 1.01 14.99 18.11
C MET A 283 1.05 14.08 16.86
N PRO A 284 -0.08 13.82 16.17
CA PRO A 284 -0.17 12.73 15.21
C PRO A 284 0.94 12.75 14.14
N VAL A 285 1.71 11.67 14.10
CA VAL A 285 2.84 11.52 13.17
C VAL A 285 2.45 10.83 11.87
N MET A 286 1.23 10.30 11.77
CA MET A 286 0.71 9.65 10.57
C MET A 286 0.57 10.65 9.41
N GLU A 287 0.64 10.16 8.17
CA GLU A 287 0.55 11.04 7.01
C GLU A 287 -0.83 11.73 6.91
N HIS A 288 -0.80 13.03 6.65
CA HIS A 288 -1.96 13.91 6.62
C HIS A 288 -1.77 15.02 5.56
N PRO A 289 -2.82 15.42 4.83
CA PRO A 289 -2.69 16.31 3.68
C PRO A 289 -2.52 17.79 4.07
N LEU A 290 -2.95 18.18 5.27
CA LEU A 290 -3.07 19.58 5.67
C LEU A 290 -2.32 19.89 6.97
N ASP A 291 -1.33 20.77 6.93
CA ASP A 291 -0.54 21.18 8.11
C ASP A 291 -1.39 21.77 9.23
N MET A 292 -2.42 22.56 8.88
CA MET A 292 -3.29 23.24 9.84
C MET A 292 -4.19 22.27 10.62
N SER A 293 -4.26 21.00 10.22
CA SER A 293 -4.92 19.95 11.00
C SER A 293 -4.09 19.49 12.19
N TRP A 294 -2.81 19.90 12.27
CA TRP A 294 -1.82 19.43 13.24
C TRP A 294 -1.61 17.91 13.27
N GLY A 295 -2.02 17.23 12.19
CA GLY A 295 -1.99 15.78 12.09
C GLY A 295 -3.31 15.08 12.37
N TYR A 296 -4.31 15.75 12.95
CA TYR A 296 -5.59 15.11 13.34
C TYR A 296 -6.53 14.77 12.16
N GLN A 297 -6.15 15.10 10.93
CA GLN A 297 -6.87 14.66 9.73
C GLN A 297 -6.00 13.68 8.94
N THR A 298 -5.80 12.48 9.49
CA THR A 298 -4.91 11.45 8.94
C THR A 298 -5.49 10.75 7.71
N ILE A 299 -4.66 10.46 6.73
CA ILE A 299 -5.00 9.65 5.54
C ILE A 299 -4.11 8.41 5.43
N GLY A 300 -2.80 8.55 5.66
CA GLY A 300 -1.85 7.43 5.63
C GLY A 300 -1.58 6.90 7.02
N LEU A 301 -2.51 6.11 7.56
CA LEU A 301 -2.44 5.62 8.95
C LEU A 301 -1.20 4.75 9.23
N HIS A 302 -0.65 4.08 8.22
CA HIS A 302 0.51 3.19 8.33
C HIS A 302 1.83 3.84 7.87
N ALA A 303 1.82 5.14 7.55
CA ALA A 303 2.99 5.89 7.12
C ALA A 303 3.27 7.05 8.08
N PRO A 304 4.49 7.19 8.61
CA PRO A 304 4.89 8.45 9.22
C PRO A 304 4.95 9.54 8.14
N THR A 305 4.61 10.77 8.51
CA THR A 305 4.53 11.87 7.54
C THR A 305 5.89 12.13 6.87
N ALA A 306 5.86 12.26 5.54
CA ALA A 306 7.04 12.54 4.72
C ALA A 306 7.66 13.92 4.99
N ARG A 307 6.95 14.80 5.72
CA ARG A 307 7.47 16.11 6.15
C ARG A 307 8.77 16.01 6.93
N LEU A 308 8.94 14.94 7.71
CA LEU A 308 10.05 14.75 8.64
C LEU A 308 11.09 13.73 8.11
N GLY A 309 11.03 13.43 6.80
CA GLY A 309 11.96 12.53 6.12
C GLY A 309 11.42 11.11 5.95
N GLU A 310 12.33 10.15 5.81
CA GLU A 310 12.00 8.75 5.57
C GLU A 310 11.38 8.07 6.82
N PRO A 311 10.57 6.99 6.65
CA PRO A 311 9.99 6.28 7.77
C PRO A 311 10.99 5.71 8.78
N ALA A 312 12.18 5.32 8.34
CA ALA A 312 13.24 4.85 9.22
C ALA A 312 13.74 5.93 10.19
N GLY A 313 13.59 7.21 9.86
CA GLY A 313 13.95 8.33 10.74
C GLY A 313 13.16 8.32 12.05
N LEU A 314 11.85 8.07 12.01
CA LEU A 314 11.04 8.00 13.23
C LEU A 314 11.48 6.86 14.14
N LYS A 315 11.90 5.72 13.57
CA LYS A 315 12.44 4.61 14.37
C LYS A 315 13.73 5.02 15.08
N ARG A 316 14.64 5.71 14.38
CA ARG A 316 15.86 6.24 14.98
C ARG A 316 15.57 7.26 16.08
N PHE A 317 14.56 8.11 15.90
CA PHE A 317 14.09 9.04 16.94
C PHE A 317 13.61 8.31 18.19
N ILE A 318 12.73 7.32 18.03
CA ILE A 318 12.19 6.53 19.17
C ILE A 318 13.31 5.74 19.86
N ASP A 319 14.21 5.12 19.09
CA ASP A 319 15.35 4.38 19.61
C ASP A 319 16.28 5.28 20.43
N ALA A 320 16.58 6.48 19.92
CA ALA A 320 17.37 7.48 20.63
C ALA A 320 16.67 7.96 21.92
N ALA A 321 15.35 8.13 21.91
CA ALA A 321 14.58 8.52 23.08
C ALA A 321 14.63 7.42 24.15
N HIS A 322 14.42 6.16 23.76
CA HIS A 322 14.52 5.01 24.66
C HIS A 322 15.92 4.84 25.26
N GLN A 323 16.98 5.03 24.46
CA GLN A 323 18.37 5.01 24.93
C GLN A 323 18.68 6.18 25.88
N ALA A 324 17.97 7.28 25.76
CA ALA A 324 18.01 8.42 26.68
C ALA A 324 17.01 8.29 27.85
N GLU A 325 16.41 7.10 28.02
CA GLU A 325 15.48 6.80 29.11
C GLU A 325 14.18 7.63 29.09
N ILE A 326 13.77 8.07 27.89
CA ILE A 326 12.54 8.83 27.63
C ILE A 326 11.50 7.95 26.95
N GLY A 327 10.29 7.89 27.51
CA GLY A 327 9.16 7.22 26.85
C GLY A 327 8.59 8.06 25.71
N VAL A 328 8.14 7.41 24.63
CA VAL A 328 7.46 8.08 23.52
C VAL A 328 5.99 7.66 23.50
N LEU A 329 5.11 8.66 23.55
CA LEU A 329 3.67 8.53 23.35
C LEU A 329 3.31 9.10 21.98
N LEU A 330 2.32 8.49 21.32
CA LEU A 330 1.82 8.95 20.03
C LEU A 330 0.33 9.24 20.16
N ASP A 331 -0.07 10.44 19.75
CA ASP A 331 -1.46 10.73 19.46
C ASP A 331 -1.92 9.86 18.29
N TRP A 332 -2.90 9.02 18.57
CA TRP A 332 -3.52 8.13 17.60
C TRP A 332 -4.93 8.61 17.30
N VAL A 333 -5.30 8.67 16.02
CA VAL A 333 -6.53 9.35 15.55
C VAL A 333 -7.53 8.37 14.93
N PRO A 334 -8.13 7.44 15.69
CA PRO A 334 -9.11 6.49 15.16
C PRO A 334 -10.53 7.06 15.08
N ALA A 335 -10.76 8.30 15.53
CA ALA A 335 -12.10 8.85 15.68
C ALA A 335 -12.77 9.20 14.34
N HIS A 336 -11.99 9.67 13.37
CA HIS A 336 -12.49 10.12 12.07
C HIS A 336 -11.35 10.18 11.03
N PHE A 337 -11.70 10.44 9.78
CA PHE A 337 -10.76 10.70 8.69
C PHE A 337 -11.32 11.77 7.73
N PRO A 338 -10.46 12.52 7.01
CA PRO A 338 -10.93 13.56 6.10
C PRO A 338 -11.50 12.98 4.80
N LYS A 339 -12.27 13.80 4.07
CA LYS A 339 -12.98 13.39 2.85
C LYS A 339 -12.18 13.60 1.55
N ASP A 340 -10.87 13.76 1.65
CA ASP A 340 -10.00 13.89 0.49
C ASP A 340 -10.16 12.70 -0.45
N ALA A 341 -10.29 12.98 -1.75
CA ALA A 341 -10.62 11.97 -2.76
C ALA A 341 -9.60 10.83 -2.86
N HIS A 342 -8.33 11.10 -2.54
CA HIS A 342 -7.25 10.10 -2.56
C HIS A 342 -7.25 9.19 -1.31
N GLY A 343 -7.96 9.56 -0.24
CA GLY A 343 -8.04 8.80 1.01
C GLY A 343 -9.20 7.80 1.05
N LEU A 344 -9.67 7.49 2.26
CA LEU A 344 -10.60 6.39 2.52
C LEU A 344 -12.06 6.69 2.17
N ALA A 345 -12.44 7.95 1.96
CA ALA A 345 -13.83 8.32 1.70
C ALA A 345 -14.33 7.74 0.38
N MET A 346 -15.54 7.15 0.41
CA MET A 346 -16.20 6.51 -0.72
C MET A 346 -15.24 5.59 -1.50
N PHE A 347 -14.49 4.76 -0.77
CA PHE A 347 -13.28 4.11 -1.28
C PHE A 347 -13.52 3.32 -2.58
N THR A 348 -14.65 2.61 -2.65
CA THR A 348 -15.11 1.82 -3.81
C THR A 348 -16.27 2.47 -4.56
N GLY A 349 -16.57 3.74 -4.28
CA GLY A 349 -17.69 4.50 -4.87
C GLY A 349 -18.93 4.54 -3.97
N GLU A 350 -18.93 3.78 -2.88
CA GLU A 350 -19.96 3.72 -1.83
C GLU A 350 -19.26 3.76 -0.44
N PRO A 351 -20.00 4.02 0.66
CA PRO A 351 -19.46 3.94 2.02
C PRO A 351 -18.81 2.58 2.29
N LEU A 352 -17.49 2.57 2.54
CA LEU A 352 -16.72 1.34 2.83
C LEU A 352 -16.09 1.40 4.21
N TYR A 353 -15.29 2.44 4.45
CA TYR A 353 -14.61 2.66 5.73
C TYR A 353 -15.48 3.49 6.66
N GLU A 354 -16.27 4.41 6.12
CA GLU A 354 -17.25 5.21 6.82
C GLU A 354 -18.59 4.49 6.97
N HIS A 355 -19.32 4.83 8.04
CA HIS A 355 -20.66 4.30 8.26
C HIS A 355 -21.65 4.83 7.20
N PRO A 356 -22.50 3.97 6.59
CA PRO A 356 -23.39 4.38 5.49
C PRO A 356 -24.51 5.35 5.89
N ASP A 357 -24.97 5.30 7.15
CA ASP A 357 -25.87 6.33 7.70
C ASP A 357 -25.08 7.61 8.02
N PRO A 358 -25.33 8.74 7.33
CA PRO A 358 -24.57 9.98 7.52
C PRO A 358 -24.72 10.59 8.92
N ARG A 359 -25.77 10.23 9.68
CA ARG A 359 -25.94 10.66 11.08
C ARG A 359 -24.93 10.01 12.02
N ARG A 360 -24.33 8.90 11.58
CA ARG A 360 -23.32 8.11 12.30
C ARG A 360 -21.95 8.16 11.60
N GLY A 361 -21.93 8.39 10.29
CA GLY A 361 -20.74 8.34 9.43
C GLY A 361 -20.08 9.69 9.16
N ALA A 362 -20.54 10.78 9.76
CA ALA A 362 -19.95 12.10 9.55
C ALA A 362 -19.91 12.96 10.82
N HIS A 363 -18.85 13.74 10.98
CA HIS A 363 -18.83 14.90 11.87
C HIS A 363 -19.18 16.15 11.08
N PRO A 364 -20.43 16.67 11.16
CA PRO A 364 -20.88 17.78 10.32
C PRO A 364 -20.08 19.06 10.58
N ASP A 365 -19.72 19.34 11.84
CA ASP A 365 -18.98 20.55 12.20
C ASP A 365 -17.52 20.52 11.76
N TRP A 366 -16.94 19.33 11.56
CA TRP A 366 -15.54 19.15 11.15
C TRP A 366 -15.39 18.82 9.66
N GLY A 367 -16.48 18.48 8.98
CA GLY A 367 -16.47 18.04 7.58
C GLY A 367 -15.82 16.67 7.35
N THR A 368 -15.58 15.89 8.40
CA THR A 368 -14.88 14.59 8.34
C THR A 368 -15.85 13.40 8.31
N ALA A 369 -15.35 12.23 7.93
CA ALA A 369 -16.08 10.97 7.95
C ALA A 369 -15.72 10.14 9.20
N ILE A 370 -16.67 9.37 9.71
CA ILE A 370 -16.50 8.53 10.91
C ILE A 370 -16.42 7.07 10.47
N TYR A 371 -15.41 6.36 10.97
CA TYR A 371 -15.23 4.93 10.71
C TYR A 371 -16.47 4.11 11.10
N ASP A 372 -16.83 3.12 10.29
CA ASP A 372 -17.82 2.12 10.66
C ASP A 372 -17.21 1.10 11.64
N PHE A 373 -17.15 1.45 12.92
CA PHE A 373 -16.67 0.55 13.97
C PHE A 373 -17.51 -0.73 14.11
N GLY A 374 -18.70 -0.79 13.52
CA GLY A 374 -19.54 -1.99 13.49
C GLY A 374 -19.12 -2.99 12.42
N ARG A 375 -18.28 -2.59 11.46
CA ARG A 375 -17.78 -3.45 10.39
C ARG A 375 -16.48 -4.15 10.81
N PRO A 376 -16.44 -5.49 10.85
CA PRO A 376 -15.28 -6.25 11.35
C PRO A 376 -13.96 -5.89 10.66
N GLU A 377 -13.95 -5.71 9.35
CA GLU A 377 -12.76 -5.41 8.57
C GLU A 377 -12.21 -4.00 8.88
N VAL A 378 -13.11 -3.03 9.11
CA VAL A 378 -12.75 -1.65 9.49
C VAL A 378 -12.22 -1.62 10.92
N LEU A 379 -12.84 -2.38 11.83
CA LEU A 379 -12.31 -2.55 13.19
C LEU A 379 -10.92 -3.19 13.17
N ALA A 380 -10.73 -4.25 12.38
CA ALA A 380 -9.44 -4.90 12.22
C ALA A 380 -8.37 -3.97 11.63
N PHE A 381 -8.74 -3.13 10.65
CA PHE A 381 -7.86 -2.10 10.10
C PHE A 381 -7.35 -1.15 11.19
N LEU A 382 -8.23 -0.65 12.05
CA LEU A 382 -7.84 0.26 13.15
C LEU A 382 -7.05 -0.46 14.25
N VAL A 383 -7.47 -1.64 14.67
CA VAL A 383 -6.74 -2.43 15.69
C VAL A 383 -5.35 -2.80 15.20
N ALA A 384 -5.23 -3.26 13.95
CA ALA A 384 -3.94 -3.59 13.37
C ALA A 384 -3.06 -2.34 13.17
N ASN A 385 -3.65 -1.16 12.96
CA ASN A 385 -2.92 0.11 12.93
C ASN A 385 -2.33 0.49 14.30
N ALA A 386 -3.10 0.37 15.38
CA ALA A 386 -2.58 0.61 16.72
C ALA A 386 -1.41 -0.34 17.05
N LEU A 387 -1.56 -1.62 16.70
CA LEU A 387 -0.50 -2.63 16.87
C LEU A 387 0.71 -2.38 15.97
N PHE A 388 0.52 -1.81 14.77
CA PHE A 388 1.60 -1.45 13.85
C PHE A 388 2.55 -0.43 14.48
N TRP A 389 2.03 0.60 15.15
CA TRP A 389 2.87 1.61 15.81
C TRP A 389 3.58 1.09 17.06
N LEU A 390 2.99 0.11 17.75
CA LEU A 390 3.57 -0.52 18.94
C LEU A 390 4.67 -1.55 18.63
N ARG A 391 4.77 -2.03 17.38
CA ARG A 391 5.64 -3.14 16.95
C ARG A 391 6.67 -2.69 15.92
#